data_AF-A0A447U7W6-F1
#
_entry.id   AF-A0A447U7W6-F1
#
_cell.length_a   1.000
_cell.length_b   1.000
_cell.length_c   1.000
_cell.angle_alpha   90.00
_cell.angle_beta   90.00
_cell.angle_gamma   90.00
#
_symmetry.space_group_name_H-M   'P 1'
#
loop_
_entity.id
_entity.type
_entity.pdbx_description
1 polymer ?
#
loop_
_entity_poly.entity_id
_entity_poly.type
_entity_poly.pdbx_seq_one_letter_code
_entity_poly.pdbx_strand_id
1 'polypeptide(L)'
;MSNETGHLNRRSFLKGIVALGAVAALPGGLLTSRCALAQPPVPFNPKTYKIYRNACPRNCYDTCSLKTWVKDGVITFVEGAPESTFTHGTPCVKGLSYPRRVYSPDRIKYPMTQDVSR
;
A
#
# COMPACT_ATOMS: atom_id res chain seq x y z
N MET A 1 -53.22 -42.34 8.28
CA MET A 1 -52.82 -41.33 9.28
C MET A 1 -51.57 -40.63 8.79
N SER A 2 -51.66 -39.32 8.65
CA SER A 2 -50.62 -38.37 8.23
C SER A 2 -49.45 -38.33 9.21
N ASN A 3 -48.22 -38.61 8.74
CA ASN A 3 -47.02 -38.25 9.47
C ASN A 3 -46.57 -36.86 9.01
N GLU A 4 -46.66 -35.90 9.92
CA GLU A 4 -46.34 -34.50 9.69
C GLU A 4 -44.86 -34.29 9.37
N THR A 5 -44.60 -33.68 8.21
CA THR A 5 -43.30 -33.15 7.81
C THR A 5 -43.16 -31.73 8.39
N GLY A 6 -42.65 -31.59 9.61
CA GLY A 6 -42.47 -30.24 10.17
C GLY A 6 -41.77 -30.07 11.52
N HIS A 7 -41.49 -31.14 12.29
CA HIS A 7 -40.92 -30.97 13.62
C HIS A 7 -39.40 -31.15 13.63
N LEU A 8 -38.65 -30.04 13.55
CA LEU A 8 -37.19 -30.03 13.74
C LEU A 8 -36.85 -30.53 15.16
N ASN A 9 -36.43 -31.79 15.27
CA ASN A 9 -36.01 -32.38 16.54
C ASN A 9 -34.70 -31.72 17.01
N ARG A 10 -34.59 -31.37 18.31
CA ARG A 10 -33.39 -30.77 18.93
C ARG A 10 -32.11 -31.52 18.56
N ARG A 11 -32.18 -32.85 18.45
CA ARG A 11 -31.06 -33.70 18.04
C ARG A 11 -30.64 -33.50 16.58
N SER A 12 -31.59 -33.29 15.67
CA SER A 12 -31.31 -33.00 14.26
C SER A 12 -30.73 -31.60 14.08
N PHE A 13 -31.20 -30.63 14.88
CA PHE A 13 -30.64 -29.28 14.93
C PHE A 13 -29.20 -29.27 15.43
N LEU A 14 -28.91 -29.95 16.56
CA LEU A 14 -27.56 -30.06 17.10
C LEU A 14 -26.60 -30.78 16.13
N LYS A 15 -27.07 -31.82 15.43
CA LYS A 15 -26.28 -32.48 14.38
C LYS A 15 -25.97 -31.52 13.21
N GLY A 16 -26.91 -30.65 12.85
CA GLY A 16 -26.70 -29.62 11.83
C GLY A 16 -25.63 -28.60 12.21
N ILE A 17 -25.65 -28.08 13.44
CA ILE A 17 -24.63 -27.14 13.94
C ILE A 17 -23.24 -27.79 13.97
N VAL A 18 -23.13 -29.02 14.46
CA VAL A 18 -21.85 -29.74 14.51
C VAL A 18 -21.29 -29.98 13.11
N ALA A 19 -22.15 -30.35 12.15
CA ALA A 19 -21.73 -30.57 10.77
C ALA A 19 -21.24 -29.27 10.10
N LEU A 20 -21.94 -28.15 10.29
CA LEU A 20 -21.51 -26.85 9.76
C LEU A 20 -20.20 -26.36 10.41
N GLY A 21 -20.06 -26.53 11.73
CA GLY A 21 -18.85 -26.15 12.45
C GLY A 21 -17.62 -26.94 12.00
N ALA A 22 -17.78 -28.23 11.71
CA ALA A 22 -16.69 -29.06 11.18
C ALA A 22 -16.23 -28.62 9.78
N VAL A 23 -17.16 -28.21 8.91
CA VAL A 23 -16.83 -27.72 7.55
C VAL A 23 -16.08 -26.37 7.61
N ALA A 24 -16.44 -25.48 8.53
CA ALA A 24 -15.72 -24.22 8.73
C ALA A 24 -14.31 -24.39 9.32
N ALA A 25 -14.06 -25.50 10.02
CA ALA A 25 -12.77 -25.84 10.62
C ALA A 25 -11.84 -26.62 9.67
N LEU A 26 -12.36 -27.14 8.56
CA LEU A 26 -11.52 -27.69 7.48
C LEU A 26 -10.71 -26.55 6.84
N PRO A 27 -9.55 -26.84 6.22
CA PRO A 27 -8.69 -25.85 5.58
C PRO A 27 -9.27 -25.33 4.24
N GLY A 28 -10.57 -25.00 4.24
CA GLY A 28 -11.31 -24.22 3.24
C GLY A 28 -11.39 -22.73 3.59
N GLY A 29 -10.62 -22.26 4.59
CA GLY A 29 -10.28 -20.85 4.81
C GLY A 29 -9.40 -20.23 3.70
N LEU A 30 -9.60 -20.66 2.46
CA LEU A 30 -9.00 -20.09 1.25
C LEU A 30 -9.70 -18.81 0.79
N LEU A 31 -10.91 -18.54 1.30
CA LEU A 31 -11.67 -17.32 0.99
C LEU A 31 -11.75 -16.33 2.15
N THR A 32 -11.23 -16.67 3.33
CA THR A 32 -10.96 -15.65 4.34
C THR A 32 -9.71 -14.91 3.88
N SER A 33 -9.80 -13.58 3.77
CA SER A 33 -8.62 -12.75 3.63
C SER A 33 -7.65 -13.19 4.71
N ARG A 34 -6.56 -13.84 4.32
CA ARG A 34 -5.40 -13.98 5.20
C ARG A 34 -5.16 -12.56 5.68
N CYS A 35 -5.32 -12.30 6.97
CA CYS A 35 -4.81 -11.07 7.56
C CYS A 35 -3.42 -10.90 6.97
N ALA A 36 -3.26 -9.89 6.11
CA ALA A 36 -1.95 -9.55 5.59
C ALA A 36 -1.11 -9.38 6.84
N LEU A 37 -0.20 -10.35 7.09
CA LEU A 37 0.78 -10.19 8.14
C LEU A 37 1.44 -8.87 7.81
N ALA A 38 1.17 -7.85 8.62
CA ALA A 38 1.74 -6.53 8.43
C ALA A 38 3.25 -6.77 8.29
N GLN A 39 3.81 -6.44 7.12
CA GLN A 39 5.24 -6.59 6.87
C GLN A 39 5.95 -5.98 8.09
N PRO A 40 6.84 -6.72 8.78
CA PRO A 40 7.50 -6.20 9.96
C PRO A 40 8.10 -4.83 9.61
N PRO A 41 7.94 -3.81 10.47
CA PRO A 41 8.38 -2.46 10.15
C PRO A 41 9.86 -2.54 9.80
N VAL A 42 10.21 -2.16 8.57
CA VAL A 42 11.60 -2.14 8.12
C VAL A 42 12.37 -1.22 9.08
N PRO A 43 13.36 -1.73 9.83
CA PRO A 43 14.04 -0.92 10.83
C PRO A 43 14.73 0.26 10.15
N PHE A 44 14.28 1.47 10.47
CA PHE A 44 14.89 2.68 9.96
C PHE A 44 16.25 2.88 10.64
N ASN A 45 17.32 2.58 9.92
CA ASN A 45 18.68 2.92 10.34
C ASN A 45 19.20 4.08 9.49
N PRO A 46 19.30 5.30 10.03
CA PRO A 46 19.72 6.48 9.27
C PRO A 46 21.13 6.34 8.67
N LYS A 47 22.03 5.54 9.28
CA LYS A 47 23.39 5.31 8.77
C LYS A 47 23.43 4.51 7.47
N THR A 48 22.35 3.80 7.12
CA THR A 48 22.27 2.98 5.90
C THR A 48 21.86 3.77 4.66
N TYR A 49 21.48 5.04 4.83
CA TYR A 49 21.00 5.89 3.74
C TYR A 49 22.04 6.92 3.33
N LYS A 50 22.09 7.19 2.03
CA LYS A 50 22.72 8.40 1.47
C LYS A 50 21.63 9.46 1.32
N ILE A 51 21.91 10.66 1.80
CA ILE A 51 20.97 11.79 1.74
C ILE A 51 21.42 12.74 0.64
N TYR A 52 20.51 13.09 -0.26
CA TYR A 52 20.75 14.06 -1.33
C TYR A 52 19.87 15.30 -1.15
N ARG A 53 20.39 16.45 -1.57
CA ARG A 53 19.67 17.72 -1.61
C ARG A 53 19.12 17.96 -3.01
N ASN A 54 17.85 18.34 -3.08
CA ASN A 54 17.21 18.65 -4.34
C ASN A 54 16.11 19.69 -4.17
N ALA A 55 15.86 20.45 -5.23
CA ALA A 55 14.66 21.25 -5.35
C ALA A 55 13.50 20.38 -5.86
N CYS A 56 12.28 20.73 -5.45
CA CYS A 56 11.05 20.10 -5.91
C CYS A 56 10.90 20.31 -7.44
N PRO A 57 10.95 19.26 -8.28
CA PRO A 57 10.83 19.40 -9.73
C PRO A 57 9.40 19.67 -10.21
N ARG A 58 8.44 19.79 -9.29
CA ARG A 58 7.07 20.16 -9.65
C ARG A 58 7.11 21.63 -10.04
N ASN A 59 6.53 21.92 -11.20
CA ASN A 59 6.38 23.27 -11.73
C ASN A 59 5.32 24.08 -10.95
N CYS A 60 5.45 24.10 -9.62
CA CYS A 60 4.78 25.03 -8.73
C CYS A 60 5.81 26.08 -8.31
N TYR A 61 5.36 27.31 -8.08
CA TYR A 61 6.24 28.43 -7.75
C TYR A 61 7.02 28.26 -6.42
N ASP A 62 6.57 27.36 -5.55
CA ASP A 62 7.14 27.12 -4.21
C ASP A 62 8.60 26.62 -4.24
N THR A 63 9.01 25.89 -5.29
CA THR A 63 10.38 25.38 -5.45
C THR A 63 10.95 24.75 -4.17
N CYS A 64 10.15 23.92 -3.48
CA CYS A 64 10.48 23.45 -2.13
C CYS A 64 11.87 22.80 -2.07
N SER A 65 12.63 23.08 -1.00
CA SER A 65 13.87 22.36 -0.73
C SER A 65 13.57 21.01 -0.08
N LEU A 66 14.18 19.95 -0.59
CA LEU A 66 13.92 18.56 -0.22
C LEU A 66 15.22 17.84 0.21
N LYS A 67 15.04 16.81 1.05
CA LYS A 67 16.04 15.77 1.31
C LYS A 67 15.50 14.45 0.77
N THR A 68 16.26 13.84 -0.13
CA THR A 68 15.93 12.54 -0.71
C THR A 68 16.80 11.47 -0.06
N TRP A 69 16.16 10.46 0.53
CA TRP A 69 16.82 9.34 1.20
C TRP A 69 16.96 8.17 0.24
N VAL A 70 18.20 7.75 0.00
CA VAL A 70 18.54 6.72 -0.98
C VAL A 70 19.26 5.58 -0.28
N LYS A 71 18.77 4.36 -0.49
CA LYS A 71 19.39 3.12 -0.01
C LYS A 71 19.62 2.20 -1.20
N ASP A 72 20.84 1.69 -1.34
CA ASP A 72 21.21 0.77 -2.42
C ASP A 72 20.83 1.27 -3.83
N GLY A 73 20.92 2.59 -4.05
CA GLY A 73 20.55 3.24 -5.32
C GLY A 73 19.05 3.48 -5.52
N VAL A 74 18.20 3.12 -4.56
CA VAL A 74 16.75 3.27 -4.60
C VAL A 74 16.29 4.38 -3.64
N ILE A 75 15.44 5.28 -4.11
CA ILE A 75 14.78 6.30 -3.28
C ILE A 75 13.75 5.60 -2.39
N THR A 76 13.91 5.68 -1.08
CA THR A 76 12.97 5.07 -0.14
C THR A 76 11.91 6.06 0.33
N PHE A 77 12.32 7.29 0.64
CA PHE A 77 11.40 8.37 1.00
C PHE A 77 12.02 9.75 0.73
N VAL A 78 11.15 10.76 0.73
CA VAL A 78 11.52 12.18 0.60
C VAL A 78 10.93 12.93 1.77
N GLU A 79 11.73 13.81 2.35
CA GLU A 79 11.31 14.74 3.39
C GLU A 79 11.64 16.18 3.00
N GLY A 80 11.05 17.15 3.69
CA GLY A 80 11.43 18.54 3.54
C GLY A 80 12.78 18.83 4.17
N ALA A 81 13.52 19.74 3.55
CA ALA A 81 14.74 20.31 4.11
C ALA A 81 14.40 21.32 5.24
N PRO A 82 14.72 21.03 6.52
CA PRO A 82 14.37 21.93 7.63
C PRO A 82 15.12 23.26 7.57
N GLU A 83 16.30 23.29 6.95
CA GLU A 83 17.10 24.50 6.79
C GLU A 83 16.63 25.41 5.65
N SER A 84 15.57 25.02 4.93
CA SER A 84 14.89 25.88 3.95
C SER A 84 14.26 27.08 4.66
N THR A 85 14.68 28.29 4.33
CA THR A 85 14.10 29.53 4.87
C THR A 85 12.70 29.83 4.33
N PHE A 86 12.32 29.18 3.22
CA PHE A 86 11.01 29.38 2.60
C PHE A 86 10.00 28.33 3.10
N THR A 87 10.35 27.04 2.96
CA THR A 87 9.44 25.94 3.25
C THR A 87 9.59 25.34 4.65
N HIS A 88 10.64 25.68 5.40
CA HIS A 88 10.88 25.19 6.77
C HIS A 88 10.71 23.68 6.96
N GLY A 89 11.12 22.88 5.98
CA GLY A 89 10.97 21.42 6.01
C GLY A 89 9.56 20.89 5.75
N THR A 90 8.63 21.72 5.26
CA THR A 90 7.21 21.35 5.07
C THR A 90 6.75 21.38 3.60
N PRO A 91 7.20 20.43 2.76
CA PRO A 91 6.66 20.31 1.41
C PRO A 91 5.23 19.76 1.45
N CYS A 92 4.44 20.08 0.43
CA CYS A 92 3.10 19.54 0.28
C CYS A 92 3.10 18.01 0.06
N VAL A 93 1.92 17.38 0.17
CA VAL A 93 1.74 15.92 -0.02
C VAL A 93 2.24 15.41 -1.38
N LYS A 94 2.24 16.28 -2.40
CA LYS A 94 2.72 15.98 -3.74
C LYS A 94 4.25 15.84 -3.77
N GLY A 95 4.96 16.61 -2.94
CA GLY A 95 6.41 16.51 -2.77
C GLY A 95 6.80 15.24 -2.02
N LEU A 96 6.07 14.90 -0.96
CA LEU A 96 6.32 13.68 -0.18
C LEU A 96 6.06 12.38 -0.99
N SER A 97 5.27 12.45 -2.05
CA SER A 97 4.90 11.29 -2.89
C SER A 97 5.80 11.05 -4.11
N TYR A 98 6.94 11.75 -4.24
CA TYR A 98 7.87 11.53 -5.35
C TYR A 98 8.34 10.09 -5.55
N PRO A 99 8.66 9.30 -4.51
CA PRO A 99 9.08 7.91 -4.72
C PRO A 99 8.05 7.11 -5.52
N ARG A 100 6.75 7.32 -5.26
CA ARG A 100 5.66 6.68 -6.00
C ARG A 100 5.62 7.11 -7.47
N ARG A 101 5.93 8.37 -7.78
CA ARG A 101 5.98 8.86 -9.16
C ARG A 101 7.17 8.28 -9.94
N VAL A 102 8.34 8.18 -9.29
CA VAL A 102 9.56 7.63 -9.91
C VAL A 102 9.38 6.15 -10.23
N TYR A 103 8.77 5.39 -9.31
CA TYR A 103 8.57 3.95 -9.44
C TYR A 103 7.17 3.55 -9.89
N SER A 104 6.40 4.48 -10.47
CA SER A 104 5.05 4.17 -10.98
C SER A 104 5.13 3.13 -12.10
N PRO A 105 4.28 2.09 -12.10
CA PRO A 105 4.21 1.14 -13.22
C PRO A 105 3.83 1.85 -14.54
N ASP A 106 3.05 2.92 -14.45
CA ASP A 106 2.57 3.71 -15.60
C ASP A 106 3.55 4.81 -16.06
N ARG A 107 4.77 4.84 -15.51
CA ARG A 107 5.77 5.84 -15.91
C ARG A 107 6.16 5.63 -17.38
N ILE A 108 6.19 6.72 -18.15
CA ILE A 108 6.72 6.72 -19.52
C ILE A 108 8.23 6.41 -19.47
N LYS A 109 8.63 5.28 -20.08
CA LYS A 109 10.01 4.78 -20.08
C LYS A 109 10.79 5.13 -21.35
N TYR A 110 10.08 5.40 -22.45
CA TYR A 110 10.65 5.62 -23.77
C TYR A 110 9.98 6.82 -24.44
N PRO A 111 10.66 7.51 -25.38
CA PRO A 111 10.04 8.54 -26.21
C PRO A 111 8.82 8.00 -26.96
N MET A 112 7.82 8.86 -27.18
CA MET A 112 6.61 8.52 -27.92
C MET A 112 6.49 9.43 -29.16
N THR A 113 6.02 8.88 -30.28
CA THR A 113 5.74 9.63 -31.50
C THR A 113 4.27 10.03 -31.53
N GLN A 114 3.98 11.24 -32.01
CA GLN A 114 2.60 11.68 -32.21
C GLN A 114 1.94 10.85 -33.32
N ASP A 115 0.73 10.36 -33.04
CA ASP A 115 -0.11 9.73 -34.06
C ASP A 115 -0.68 10.81 -34.98
N VAL A 116 -0.34 10.74 -36.26
CA VAL A 116 -0.76 11.67 -37.32
C VAL A 116 -1.92 11.13 -38.16
N SER A 117 -2.53 10.01 -37.76
CA SER A 117 -3.61 9.34 -38.50
C SER A 117 -5.01 9.94 -38.27
N ARG A 118 -5.13 11.04 -37.52
CA ARG A 118 -6.37 11.82 -37.35
C ARG A 118 -6.31 13.16 -38.06
#